data_AF-A0A842QHC9-F1
#
_entry.id   AF-A0A842QHC9-F1
#
_cell.length_a   1.000
_cell.length_b   1.000
_cell.length_c   1.000
_cell.angle_alpha   90.00
_cell.angle_beta   90.00
_cell.angle_gamma   90.00
#
_symmetry.space_group_name_H-M   'P 1'
#
loop_
_entity.id
_entity.type
_entity.pdbx_description
1 polymer ?
#
loop_
_entity_poly.entity_id
_entity_poly.type
_entity_poly.pdbx_seq_one_letter_code
_entity_poly.pdbx_strand_id
1 'polypeptide(L)'
;MDGSKLLIVAMFATIMVLPCFVMMSVVADPFHPQQTGESTSIAFVGADSSPCFVSSLRLDSNNLAVSEYSSITPALSSSSDVLILVDWALTNNETAHVETFVENGGGLLYLLGPQSSQNGTTLQNLGVISTADLEVSDDNADVVIRTMNEDTPLTGFDWSSAPTVQKMTLLPPLTEETTVVLANETGFETGGAPILTRTPNGDGEIVVLTAWLTLDEAGNEINEQITLWPYFNYFTYSSATHLAGKQPLSYAAWPYSPVPHRAQQVIIGIIVLILGITTVSAYRTMKRRSKEHKVLTEIERAELLVETEEEISEWEEIGMHRQISGFLIQLFITLLIVIPRVVLSIMIYPRFIMPFPQASGWFSFSVNLFQGLWVVFDLGTSVALAKYFAEYRVDEPQEAVKYAQIFVWFQLLTGMVQITGVAFLGSILFPHTYLAHLSYVFIAHSLFQFPGFTLLFVHVFRGMNRIDLQQIINILYWAVFNIAAPYIMILVFRWWGAQNPIFGQALGGAIGQAVGMY
;
A
#
# COMPACT_ATOMS: atom_id res chain seq x y z
N MET A 1 -25.72 -34.13 2.05
CA MET A 1 -25.32 -33.24 0.94
C MET A 1 -24.30 -33.98 0.11
N ASP A 2 -24.49 -34.05 -1.21
CA ASP A 2 -23.59 -34.77 -2.14
C ASP A 2 -22.14 -34.25 -2.00
N GLY A 3 -21.11 -35.12 -1.95
CA GLY A 3 -19.72 -34.72 -1.64
C GLY A 3 -19.13 -33.67 -2.61
N SER A 4 -19.65 -33.60 -3.83
CA SER A 4 -19.33 -32.57 -4.84
C SER A 4 -19.99 -31.22 -4.57
N LYS A 5 -21.23 -31.20 -4.05
CA LYS A 5 -21.91 -29.97 -3.63
C LYS A 5 -21.15 -29.36 -2.45
N LEU A 6 -20.63 -30.21 -1.55
CA LEU A 6 -19.74 -29.79 -0.46
C LEU A 6 -18.46 -29.12 -0.99
N LEU A 7 -17.82 -29.68 -2.02
CA LEU A 7 -16.61 -29.10 -2.63
C LEU A 7 -16.85 -27.74 -3.31
N ILE A 8 -17.97 -27.59 -4.03
CA ILE A 8 -18.34 -26.31 -4.65
C ILE A 8 -18.66 -25.27 -3.59
N VAL A 9 -19.46 -25.63 -2.59
CA VAL A 9 -19.77 -24.76 -1.45
C VAL A 9 -18.50 -24.38 -0.70
N ALA A 10 -17.56 -25.32 -0.50
CA ALA A 10 -16.26 -25.03 0.11
C ALA A 10 -15.42 -24.07 -0.73
N MET A 11 -15.40 -24.23 -2.06
CA MET A 11 -14.69 -23.32 -2.97
C MET A 11 -15.28 -21.90 -2.90
N PHE A 12 -16.61 -21.76 -2.98
CA PHE A 12 -17.28 -20.46 -2.85
C PHE A 12 -17.11 -19.85 -1.45
N ALA A 13 -17.19 -20.66 -0.39
CA ALA A 13 -16.92 -20.19 0.97
C ALA A 13 -15.46 -19.71 1.11
N THR A 14 -14.50 -20.42 0.52
CA THR A 14 -13.09 -20.00 0.53
C THR A 14 -12.90 -18.69 -0.21
N ILE A 15 -13.54 -18.53 -1.37
CA ILE A 15 -13.56 -17.29 -2.17
C ILE A 15 -14.18 -16.13 -1.38
N MET A 16 -15.27 -16.36 -0.65
CA MET A 16 -15.92 -15.32 0.15
C MET A 16 -15.19 -14.95 1.44
N VAL A 17 -14.43 -15.89 2.03
CA VAL A 17 -13.66 -15.64 3.26
C VAL A 17 -12.23 -15.17 2.95
N LEU A 18 -11.80 -15.19 1.69
CA LEU A 18 -10.50 -14.69 1.26
C LEU A 18 -10.15 -13.29 1.80
N PRO A 19 -11.07 -12.29 1.81
CA PRO A 19 -10.81 -10.99 2.44
C PRO A 19 -10.48 -11.07 3.93
N CYS A 20 -11.17 -11.94 4.67
CA CYS A 20 -10.91 -12.17 6.09
C CYS A 20 -9.55 -12.81 6.34
N PHE A 21 -9.10 -13.69 5.43
CA PHE A 21 -7.77 -14.30 5.54
C PHE A 21 -6.63 -13.32 5.22
N VAL A 22 -6.83 -12.41 4.26
CA VAL A 22 -5.90 -11.29 4.02
C VAL A 22 -5.81 -10.41 5.27
N MET A 23 -6.96 -10.08 5.88
CA MET A 23 -6.97 -9.39 7.17
C MET A 23 -6.19 -10.15 8.23
N MET A 24 -6.35 -11.46 8.38
CA MET A 24 -5.55 -12.23 9.34
C MET A 24 -4.04 -12.15 9.05
N SER A 25 -3.62 -12.18 7.78
CA SER A 25 -2.19 -12.09 7.43
C SER A 25 -1.58 -10.71 7.72
N VAL A 26 -2.38 -9.66 7.62
CA VAL A 26 -1.98 -8.26 7.86
C VAL A 26 -2.06 -7.91 9.35
N VAL A 27 -2.99 -8.51 10.08
CA VAL A 27 -3.23 -8.31 11.53
C VAL A 27 -2.33 -9.22 12.39
N ALA A 28 -1.81 -10.32 11.84
CA ALA A 28 -0.91 -11.21 12.58
C ALA A 28 0.38 -10.45 12.93
N ASP A 29 0.52 -10.13 14.21
CA ASP A 29 1.71 -9.49 14.75
C ASP A 29 2.97 -10.25 14.31
N PRO A 30 4.03 -9.55 13.88
CA PRO A 30 5.31 -10.20 13.67
C PRO A 30 5.70 -10.89 14.98
N PHE A 31 6.05 -12.17 14.91
CA PHE A 31 6.67 -12.85 16.05
C PHE A 31 7.91 -12.03 16.43
N HIS A 32 7.88 -11.40 17.61
CA HIS A 32 9.00 -10.62 18.12
C HIS A 32 10.25 -11.49 18.05
N PRO A 33 11.23 -11.15 17.19
CA PRO A 33 12.46 -11.92 17.18
C PRO A 33 13.18 -11.71 18.51
N GLN A 34 13.91 -12.73 18.92
CA GLN A 34 14.75 -12.65 20.10
C GLN A 34 15.84 -11.59 19.90
N GLN A 35 16.11 -10.85 20.97
CA GLN A 35 17.18 -9.86 21.12
C GLN A 35 18.45 -10.26 20.37
N THR A 36 18.87 -9.42 19.43
CA THR A 36 20.17 -9.55 18.76
C THR A 36 21.12 -8.48 19.29
N GLY A 37 21.62 -8.65 20.52
CA GLY A 37 22.72 -7.85 21.08
C GLY A 37 22.34 -6.89 22.22
N GLU A 38 23.33 -6.09 22.64
CA GLU A 38 23.13 -5.00 23.60
C GLU A 38 22.25 -3.91 22.98
N SER A 39 21.21 -3.51 23.73
CA SER A 39 20.29 -2.44 23.32
C SER A 39 21.03 -1.12 23.16
N THR A 40 20.74 -0.39 22.10
CA THR A 40 21.27 0.97 21.86
C THR A 40 20.57 1.95 22.78
N SER A 41 21.33 2.68 23.60
CA SER A 41 20.78 3.69 24.50
C SER A 41 20.62 5.02 23.76
N ILE A 42 19.40 5.56 23.76
CA ILE A 42 19.05 6.81 23.07
C ILE A 42 18.58 7.84 24.09
N ALA A 43 19.23 9.00 24.11
CA ALA A 43 18.74 10.18 24.80
C ALA A 43 17.96 11.06 23.83
N PHE A 44 16.68 11.32 24.13
CA PHE A 44 15.78 12.09 23.27
C PHE A 44 15.40 13.41 23.94
N VAL A 45 15.63 14.54 23.26
CA VAL A 45 15.26 15.88 23.73
C VAL A 45 14.30 16.52 22.74
N GLY A 46 13.20 17.08 23.24
CA GLY A 46 12.15 17.68 22.40
C GLY A 46 11.00 16.73 22.02
N ALA A 47 10.68 15.76 22.89
CA ALA A 47 9.61 14.78 22.66
C ALA A 47 8.24 15.41 22.38
N ASP A 48 7.93 16.52 23.08
CA ASP A 48 6.69 17.27 22.90
C ASP A 48 6.57 17.88 21.50
N SER A 49 7.70 18.19 20.85
CA SER A 49 7.73 18.80 19.52
C SER A 49 7.49 17.77 18.40
N SER A 50 7.85 16.50 18.59
CA SER A 50 7.69 15.44 17.57
C SER A 50 7.31 14.08 18.20
N PRO A 51 6.04 13.90 18.59
CA PRO A 51 5.58 12.65 19.20
C PRO A 51 5.65 11.45 18.25
N CYS A 52 5.57 11.66 16.93
CA CYS A 52 5.68 10.61 15.92
C CYS A 52 7.07 9.97 15.88
N PHE A 53 8.14 10.74 16.09
CA PHE A 53 9.49 10.21 16.10
C PHE A 53 9.72 9.31 17.33
N VAL A 54 9.22 9.74 18.48
CA VAL A 54 9.30 8.97 19.74
C VAL A 54 8.49 7.67 19.63
N SER A 55 7.27 7.72 19.10
CA SER A 55 6.44 6.54 18.92
C SER A 55 7.08 5.52 17.97
N SER A 56 7.72 6.01 16.91
CA SER A 56 8.48 5.19 15.97
C SER A 56 9.68 4.48 16.61
N LEU A 57 10.52 5.22 17.36
CA LEU A 57 11.68 4.61 18.05
C LEU A 57 11.26 3.55 19.08
N ARG A 58 10.09 3.73 19.71
CA ARG A 58 9.55 2.80 20.70
C ARG A 58 9.01 1.50 20.10
N LEU A 59 8.84 1.42 18.78
CA LEU A 59 8.40 0.18 18.12
C LEU A 59 9.36 -0.98 18.44
N ASP A 60 10.67 -0.72 18.34
CA ASP A 60 11.72 -1.70 18.62
C ASP A 60 12.34 -1.52 20.00
N SER A 61 11.50 -1.52 21.04
CA SER A 61 11.93 -1.42 22.45
C SER A 61 12.89 -2.53 22.92
N ASN A 62 13.01 -3.61 22.14
CA ASN A 62 13.95 -4.69 22.42
C ASN A 62 15.39 -4.32 22.06
N ASN A 63 15.58 -3.56 20.97
CA ASN A 63 16.90 -3.14 20.48
C ASN A 63 17.22 -1.68 20.78
N LEU A 64 16.22 -0.83 21.06
CA LEU A 64 16.38 0.59 21.34
C LEU A 64 15.84 0.95 22.74
N ALA A 65 16.71 1.45 23.61
CA ALA A 65 16.35 1.96 24.94
C ALA A 65 16.22 3.49 24.91
N VAL A 66 15.00 3.98 24.70
CA VAL A 66 14.70 5.41 24.56
C VAL A 66 14.42 6.04 25.93
N SER A 67 15.23 7.03 26.30
CA SER A 67 15.03 7.88 27.48
C SER A 67 14.71 9.31 27.05
N GLU A 68 13.57 9.84 27.49
CA GLU A 68 13.14 11.20 27.16
C GLU A 68 13.61 12.20 28.23
N TYR A 69 14.07 13.36 27.77
CA TYR A 69 14.55 14.44 28.63
C TYR A 69 13.92 15.76 28.23
N SER A 70 13.53 16.54 29.24
CA SER A 70 13.01 17.91 29.07
C SER A 70 14.11 18.96 28.87
N SER A 71 15.37 18.59 29.04
CA SER A 71 16.53 19.45 28.82
C SER A 71 17.77 18.63 28.45
N ILE A 72 18.75 19.28 27.81
CA ILE A 72 19.91 18.58 27.26
C ILE A 72 20.96 18.19 28.29
N THR A 73 21.11 18.96 29.38
CA THR A 73 22.09 18.66 30.43
C THR A 73 21.93 17.25 31.04
N PRO A 74 20.73 16.82 31.47
CA PRO A 74 20.54 15.46 31.96
C PRO A 74 20.70 14.41 30.84
N ALA A 75 20.35 14.74 29.60
CA ALA A 75 20.54 13.86 28.45
C ALA A 75 22.02 13.54 28.21
N LEU A 76 22.88 14.57 28.20
CA LEU A 76 24.34 14.42 28.02
C LEU A 76 25.06 13.78 29.21
N SER A 77 24.45 13.84 30.40
CA SER A 77 24.99 13.15 31.59
C SER A 77 24.63 11.66 31.62
N SER A 78 23.72 11.22 30.76
CA SER A 78 23.37 9.81 30.62
C SER A 78 24.43 9.07 29.80
N SER A 79 24.64 7.79 30.09
CA SER A 79 25.52 6.93 29.29
C SER A 79 24.82 6.48 28.00
N SER A 80 24.33 7.43 27.21
CA SER A 80 23.63 7.17 25.94
C SER A 80 24.61 7.04 24.78
N ASP A 81 24.33 6.15 23.84
CA ASP A 81 25.12 5.99 22.61
C ASP A 81 24.76 7.07 21.58
N VAL A 82 23.48 7.48 21.57
CA VAL A 82 22.93 8.43 20.59
C VAL A 82 22.13 9.52 21.28
N LEU A 83 22.35 10.76 20.86
CA LEU A 83 21.56 11.92 21.20
C LEU A 83 20.67 12.32 20.02
N ILE A 84 19.37 12.43 20.27
CA ILE A 84 18.41 12.92 19.28
C ILE A 84 17.85 14.25 19.78
N LEU A 85 18.08 15.30 19.01
CA LEU A 85 17.59 16.66 19.29
C LEU A 85 16.50 17.00 18.28
N VAL A 86 15.35 17.44 18.79
CA VAL A 86 14.24 17.85 17.94
C VAL A 86 13.89 19.30 18.23
N ASP A 87 14.09 20.12 17.21
CA ASP A 87 13.80 21.55 17.23
C ASP A 87 14.28 22.28 18.48
N TRP A 88 15.52 22.00 18.87
CA TRP A 88 16.09 22.50 20.12
C TRP A 88 17.16 23.56 19.86
N ALA A 89 16.90 24.81 20.23
CA ALA A 89 17.89 25.87 20.11
C ALA A 89 18.98 25.75 21.19
N LEU A 90 20.17 25.24 20.82
CA LEU A 90 21.29 25.07 21.74
C LEU A 90 21.93 26.41 22.14
N THR A 91 22.24 26.55 23.42
CA THR A 91 23.14 27.60 23.91
C THR A 91 24.59 27.24 23.64
N ASN A 92 25.50 28.23 23.56
CA ASN A 92 26.93 27.99 23.31
C ASN A 92 27.57 26.98 24.28
N ASN A 93 27.14 26.97 25.55
CA ASN A 93 27.63 26.02 26.53
C ASN A 93 27.13 24.60 26.25
N GLU A 94 25.87 24.45 25.87
CA GLU A 94 25.30 23.14 25.50
C GLU A 94 25.93 22.62 24.21
N THR A 95 26.16 23.49 23.22
CA THR A 95 26.85 23.12 21.98
C THR A 95 28.23 22.52 22.25
N ALA A 96 29.02 23.12 23.15
CA ALA A 96 30.34 22.58 23.52
C ALA A 96 30.26 21.20 24.19
N HIS A 97 29.23 20.95 25.01
CA HIS A 97 29.02 19.62 25.60
C HIS A 97 28.54 18.59 24.57
N VAL A 98 27.71 18.99 23.61
CA VAL A 98 27.29 18.14 22.49
C VAL A 98 28.47 17.80 21.59
N GLU A 99 29.32 18.78 21.28
CA GLU A 99 30.56 18.58 20.53
C GLU A 99 31.46 17.56 21.24
N THR A 100 31.69 17.73 22.55
CA THR A 100 32.46 16.77 23.36
C THR A 100 31.82 15.37 23.34
N PHE A 101 30.50 15.28 23.38
CA PHE A 101 29.79 13.99 23.32
C PHE A 101 30.03 13.28 21.98
N VAL A 102 29.95 14.01 20.87
CA VAL A 102 30.17 13.45 19.53
C VAL A 102 31.64 13.10 19.31
N GLU A 103 32.57 13.97 19.73
CA GLU A 103 34.01 13.72 19.63
C GLU A 103 34.43 12.42 20.32
N ASN A 104 33.78 12.09 21.45
CA ASN A 104 34.01 10.85 22.21
C ASN A 104 33.34 9.60 21.61
N GLY A 105 32.77 9.69 20.39
CA GLY A 105 32.15 8.57 19.69
C GLY A 105 30.62 8.51 19.79
N GLY A 106 29.98 9.49 20.41
CA GLY A 106 28.52 9.59 20.45
C GLY A 106 27.92 9.98 19.10
N GLY A 107 26.75 9.45 18.76
CA GLY A 107 26.03 9.83 17.54
C GLY A 107 25.00 10.94 17.79
N LEU A 108 24.91 11.93 16.90
CA LEU A 108 23.92 13.01 16.98
C LEU A 108 22.97 12.98 15.78
N LEU A 109 21.66 12.86 16.04
CA LEU A 109 20.61 13.16 15.06
C LEU A 109 19.94 14.48 15.43
N TYR A 110 20.06 15.49 14.58
CA TYR A 110 19.42 16.78 14.80
C TYR A 110 18.31 17.02 13.77
N LEU A 111 17.07 17.02 14.25
CA LEU A 111 15.88 17.35 13.48
C LEU A 111 15.62 18.85 13.60
N LEU A 112 15.75 19.57 12.50
CA LEU A 112 15.48 21.00 12.48
C LEU A 112 13.98 21.29 12.48
N GLY A 113 13.63 22.49 12.94
CA GLY A 113 12.28 22.97 13.12
C GLY A 113 12.25 24.49 13.37
N PRO A 114 11.10 25.05 13.77
CA PRO A 114 10.92 26.48 13.98
C PRO A 114 11.89 27.15 14.96
N GLN A 115 12.24 26.53 16.09
CA GLN A 115 13.12 27.12 17.11
C GLN A 115 14.59 27.01 16.72
N SER A 116 15.01 25.83 16.30
CA SER A 116 16.37 25.55 15.84
C SER A 116 16.76 26.35 14.60
N SER A 117 15.80 26.68 13.73
CA SER A 117 16.02 27.52 12.54
C SER A 117 16.27 29.00 12.84
N GLN A 118 15.97 29.47 14.06
CA GLN A 118 16.18 30.87 14.42
C GLN A 118 17.65 31.21 14.69
N ASN A 119 18.48 30.20 14.94
CA ASN A 119 19.88 30.41 15.28
C ASN A 119 20.82 29.36 14.67
N GLY A 120 21.47 29.71 13.56
CA GLY A 120 22.44 28.86 12.88
C GLY A 120 23.79 28.71 13.59
N THR A 121 24.08 29.46 14.66
CA THR A 121 25.38 29.35 15.36
C THR A 121 25.62 27.95 15.90
N THR A 122 24.55 27.23 16.24
CA THR A 122 24.62 25.83 16.67
C THR A 122 25.24 24.94 15.61
N LEU A 123 24.70 24.97 14.40
CA LEU A 123 25.17 24.15 13.28
C LEU A 123 26.55 24.59 12.79
N GLN A 124 26.84 25.90 12.87
CA GLN A 124 28.15 26.44 12.54
C GLN A 124 29.22 25.94 13.52
N ASN A 125 28.96 26.01 14.83
CA ASN A 125 29.87 25.53 15.87
C ASN A 125 30.07 24.02 15.81
N LEU A 126 29.03 23.26 15.45
CA LEU A 126 29.13 21.80 15.21
C LEU A 126 29.84 21.43 13.90
N GLY A 127 30.30 22.42 13.12
CA GLY A 127 31.06 22.20 11.89
C GLY A 127 30.22 21.73 10.70
N VAL A 128 28.89 21.85 10.74
CA VAL A 128 27.99 21.41 9.65
C VAL A 128 27.90 22.46 8.53
N ILE A 129 27.83 23.73 8.91
CA ILE A 129 27.66 24.87 7.98
C ILE A 129 28.75 25.91 8.16
N SER A 130 29.07 26.64 7.09
CA SER A 130 30.13 27.66 7.10
C SER A 130 29.68 29.00 7.71
N THR A 131 28.41 29.37 7.54
CA THR A 131 27.80 30.60 8.08
C THR A 131 26.59 30.28 8.93
N ALA A 132 26.24 31.15 9.89
CA ALA A 132 25.09 30.97 10.76
C ALA A 132 23.75 31.45 10.14
N ASP A 133 23.75 31.79 8.85
CA ASP A 133 22.61 32.35 8.15
C ASP A 133 21.69 31.22 7.67
N LEU A 134 20.77 30.79 8.54
CA LEU A 134 19.71 29.85 8.19
C LEU A 134 18.53 30.58 7.55
N GLU A 135 17.96 29.98 6.53
CA GLU A 135 16.70 30.44 5.93
C GLU A 135 15.62 29.37 6.12
N VAL A 136 14.35 29.77 6.04
CA VAL A 136 13.21 28.86 6.12
C VAL A 136 12.52 28.87 4.77
N SER A 137 12.17 27.69 4.26
CA SER A 137 11.44 27.58 2.99
C SER A 137 10.04 28.20 3.10
N ASP A 138 9.48 28.56 1.95
CA ASP A 138 8.06 28.90 1.87
C ASP A 138 7.17 27.73 2.33
N ASP A 139 5.93 28.06 2.69
CA ASP A 139 4.89 27.07 2.96
C ASP A 139 4.52 26.34 1.67
N ASN A 140 4.55 25.00 1.69
CA ASN A 140 4.37 24.12 0.53
C ASN A 140 5.50 24.22 -0.50
N ALA A 141 6.74 24.08 -0.03
CA ALA A 141 7.93 24.09 -0.88
C ALA A 141 7.95 22.95 -1.94
N ASP A 142 7.12 21.90 -1.79
CA ASP A 142 6.99 20.75 -2.70
C ASP A 142 8.35 20.17 -3.14
N VAL A 143 9.27 20.06 -2.19
CA VAL A 143 10.65 19.60 -2.43
C VAL A 143 10.66 18.10 -2.66
N VAL A 144 11.18 17.69 -3.82
CA VAL A 144 11.33 16.27 -4.19
C VAL A 144 12.69 15.79 -3.71
N ILE A 145 12.69 14.69 -2.96
CA ILE A 145 13.90 14.12 -2.37
C ILE A 145 14.65 13.31 -3.42
N ARG A 146 15.94 13.61 -3.58
CA ARG A 146 16.89 12.82 -4.38
C ARG A 146 18.04 12.33 -3.53
N THR A 147 18.39 11.07 -3.74
CA THR A 147 19.58 10.45 -3.16
C THR A 147 20.84 10.95 -3.87
N MET A 148 21.80 11.46 -3.09
CA MET A 148 23.09 11.95 -3.57
C MET A 148 24.23 10.96 -3.26
N ASN A 149 24.12 10.24 -2.14
CA ASN A 149 25.10 9.25 -1.71
C ASN A 149 24.42 7.93 -1.30
N GLU A 150 24.81 6.82 -1.96
CA GLU A 150 24.26 5.48 -1.73
C GLU A 150 25.09 4.63 -0.75
N ASP A 151 26.27 5.10 -0.33
CA ASP A 151 27.23 4.34 0.49
C ASP A 151 26.95 4.40 2.01
N THR A 152 25.71 4.71 2.41
CA THR A 152 25.32 4.81 3.83
C THR A 152 24.08 3.97 4.14
N PRO A 153 23.99 3.35 5.34
CA PRO A 153 22.76 2.69 5.78
C PRO A 153 21.52 3.60 5.79
N LEU A 154 21.71 4.93 5.86
CA LEU A 154 20.64 5.93 5.77
C LEU A 154 19.95 5.96 4.40
N THR A 155 20.61 5.42 3.36
CA THR A 155 20.08 5.29 1.99
C THR A 155 19.95 3.83 1.55
N GLY A 156 19.97 2.89 2.50
CA GLY A 156 19.76 1.45 2.27
C GLY A 156 18.32 1.06 1.88
N PHE A 157 17.50 2.03 1.48
CA PHE A 157 16.11 1.90 1.05
C PHE A 157 15.75 3.03 0.07
N ASP A 158 14.61 2.87 -0.62
CA ASP A 158 14.28 3.71 -1.77
C ASP A 158 13.61 5.05 -1.39
N TRP A 159 14.43 6.10 -1.26
CA TRP A 159 14.00 7.48 -1.05
C TRP A 159 13.21 8.09 -2.22
N SER A 160 13.25 7.51 -3.43
CA SER A 160 12.44 8.02 -4.55
C SER A 160 10.93 7.85 -4.32
N SER A 161 10.55 6.99 -3.38
CA SER A 161 9.17 6.81 -2.94
C SER A 161 8.74 7.77 -1.82
N ALA A 162 9.65 8.61 -1.32
CA ALA A 162 9.35 9.55 -0.25
C ALA A 162 8.39 10.65 -0.74
N PRO A 163 7.42 11.06 0.09
CA PRO A 163 6.58 12.22 -0.21
C PRO A 163 7.40 13.52 -0.30
N THR A 164 6.81 14.54 -0.91
CA THR A 164 7.45 15.85 -1.01
C THR A 164 7.54 16.53 0.36
N VAL A 165 8.65 17.22 0.61
CA VAL A 165 8.82 18.05 1.80
C VAL A 165 8.11 19.39 1.56
N GLN A 166 7.13 19.70 2.40
CA GLN A 166 6.32 20.90 2.34
C GLN A 166 6.96 22.07 3.10
N LYS A 167 7.77 21.81 4.12
CA LYS A 167 8.48 22.84 4.89
C LYS A 167 9.81 22.34 5.45
N MET A 168 10.85 23.16 5.32
CA MET A 168 12.21 22.82 5.76
C MET A 168 13.05 24.05 6.10
N THR A 169 14.17 23.83 6.77
CA THR A 169 15.25 24.80 6.91
C THR A 169 16.20 24.71 5.72
N LEU A 170 16.49 25.83 5.07
CA LEU A 170 17.49 25.93 4.02
C LEU A 170 18.86 26.17 4.66
N LEU A 171 19.79 25.24 4.43
CA LEU A 171 21.15 25.35 4.94
C LEU A 171 21.98 26.26 4.01
N PRO A 172 22.80 27.16 4.57
CA PRO A 172 23.82 27.89 3.81
C PRO A 172 24.94 26.92 3.36
N PRO A 173 25.98 27.41 2.64
CA PRO A 173 27.06 26.55 2.19
C PRO A 173 27.65 25.69 3.31
N LEU A 174 27.67 24.38 3.08
CA LEU A 174 28.18 23.37 4.00
C LEU A 174 29.70 23.47 4.13
N THR A 175 30.25 22.94 5.22
CA THR A 175 31.70 22.77 5.37
C THR A 175 32.23 21.66 4.47
N GLU A 176 33.54 21.65 4.19
CA GLU A 176 34.16 20.64 3.31
C GLU A 176 34.05 19.20 3.83
N GLU A 177 33.91 19.03 5.14
CA GLU A 177 33.78 17.72 5.79
C GLU A 177 32.33 17.19 5.76
N THR A 178 31.35 18.08 5.53
CA THR A 178 29.93 17.72 5.51
C THR A 178 29.55 17.14 4.14
N THR A 179 29.04 15.92 4.15
CA THR A 179 28.52 15.24 2.97
C THR A 179 27.01 15.37 2.88
N VAL A 180 26.49 15.71 1.70
CA VAL A 180 25.05 15.68 1.41
C VAL A 180 24.63 14.26 1.08
N VAL A 181 23.72 13.70 1.87
CA VAL A 181 23.15 12.36 1.65
C VAL A 181 21.90 12.45 0.78
N LEU A 182 21.00 13.38 1.11
CA LEU A 182 19.79 13.66 0.35
C LEU A 182 19.74 15.15 0.00
N ALA A 183 19.29 15.47 -1.21
CA ALA A 183 19.15 16.84 -1.68
C ALA A 183 17.84 17.03 -2.43
N ASN A 184 17.44 18.28 -2.62
CA ASN A 184 16.31 18.63 -3.47
C ASN A 184 16.62 18.42 -4.97
N GLU A 185 15.72 17.73 -5.67
CA GLU A 185 15.74 17.55 -7.12
C GLU A 185 15.08 18.70 -7.90
N THR A 186 14.13 19.45 -7.32
CA THR A 186 13.36 20.47 -8.05
C THR A 186 14.19 21.73 -8.32
N GLY A 187 14.21 22.16 -9.59
CA GLY A 187 15.09 23.20 -10.12
C GLY A 187 14.59 24.65 -10.03
N PHE A 188 13.73 25.00 -9.07
CA PHE A 188 13.32 26.39 -8.87
C PHE A 188 13.59 26.83 -7.43
N GLU A 189 14.47 27.82 -7.28
CA GLU A 189 14.87 28.55 -6.06
C GLU A 189 15.55 27.74 -4.94
N THR A 190 15.25 26.46 -4.76
CA THR A 190 15.83 25.55 -3.73
C THR A 190 16.62 24.38 -4.32
N GLY A 191 16.97 24.44 -5.62
CA GLY A 191 17.63 23.33 -6.32
C GLY A 191 18.96 22.95 -5.69
N GLY A 192 19.09 21.68 -5.28
CA GLY A 192 20.28 21.17 -4.60
C GLY A 192 20.36 21.52 -3.09
N ALA A 193 19.32 22.11 -2.51
CA ALA A 193 19.27 22.33 -1.05
C ALA A 193 19.41 20.99 -0.30
N PRO A 194 20.30 20.89 0.71
CA PRO A 194 20.48 19.66 1.46
C PRO A 194 19.25 19.33 2.31
N ILE A 195 18.77 18.09 2.22
CA ILE A 195 17.67 17.56 3.02
C ILE A 195 18.22 16.78 4.21
N LEU A 196 19.21 15.93 3.94
CA LEU A 196 19.90 15.14 4.96
C LEU A 196 21.40 15.29 4.75
N THR A 197 22.10 15.75 5.77
CA THR A 197 23.56 15.89 5.76
C THR A 197 24.20 15.02 6.81
N ARG A 198 25.46 14.67 6.54
CA ARG A 198 26.32 13.85 7.41
C ARG A 198 27.63 14.59 7.62
N THR A 199 28.03 14.76 8.87
CA THR A 199 29.29 15.41 9.25
C THR A 199 30.02 14.50 10.23
N PRO A 200 31.15 13.91 9.86
CA PRO A 200 31.99 13.21 10.83
C PRO A 200 32.57 14.23 11.82
N ASN A 201 32.59 13.90 13.12
CA ASN A 201 33.21 14.76 14.12
C ASN A 201 33.87 13.90 15.21
N GLY A 202 35.21 13.90 15.28
CA GLY A 202 35.97 12.98 16.11
C GLY A 202 35.71 11.51 15.77
N ASP A 203 35.42 10.70 16.78
CA ASP A 203 35.04 9.29 16.61
C ASP A 203 33.53 9.10 16.34
N GLY A 204 32.74 10.17 16.41
CA GLY A 204 31.29 10.17 16.23
C GLY A 204 30.82 10.78 14.92
N GLU A 205 29.51 10.93 14.80
CA GLU A 205 28.87 11.42 13.58
C GLU A 205 27.65 12.29 13.89
N ILE A 206 27.48 13.36 13.11
CA ILE A 206 26.36 14.29 13.16
C ILE A 206 25.53 14.13 11.89
N VAL A 207 24.26 13.79 12.06
CA VAL A 207 23.27 13.75 10.98
C VAL A 207 22.24 14.85 11.21
N VAL A 208 22.01 15.69 10.20
CA VAL A 208 21.03 16.78 10.28
C VAL A 208 19.93 16.55 9.24
N LEU A 209 18.68 16.48 9.69
CA LEU A 209 17.50 16.46 8.84
C LEU A 209 16.87 17.85 8.84
N THR A 210 16.77 18.45 7.65
CA THR A 210 16.28 19.83 7.50
C THR A 210 14.77 19.91 7.33
N ALA A 211 14.11 18.82 6.94
CA ALA A 211 12.66 18.71 6.87
C ALA A 211 12.05 18.79 8.27
N TRP A 212 11.07 19.68 8.44
CA TRP A 212 10.42 19.88 9.74
C TRP A 212 9.48 18.73 10.05
N LEU A 213 9.73 18.01 11.15
CA LEU A 213 8.88 16.93 11.65
C LEU A 213 8.22 17.32 12.99
N THR A 214 8.06 18.62 13.22
CA THR A 214 7.49 19.17 14.45
C THR A 214 5.99 19.42 14.33
N LEU A 215 5.33 19.65 15.46
CA LEU A 215 3.96 20.15 15.50
C LEU A 215 3.91 21.65 15.12
N ASP A 216 2.86 22.04 14.40
CA ASP A 216 2.48 23.44 14.17
C ASP A 216 1.77 24.06 15.39
N GLU A 217 1.44 25.35 15.33
CA GLU A 217 0.71 26.04 16.41
C GLU A 217 -0.69 25.46 16.70
N ALA A 218 -1.28 24.75 15.73
CA ALA A 218 -2.57 24.09 15.86
C ALA A 218 -2.44 22.63 16.35
N GLY A 219 -1.22 22.13 16.55
CA GLY A 219 -0.93 20.76 16.97
C GLY A 219 -0.95 19.73 15.85
N ASN A 220 -0.92 20.13 14.58
CA ASN A 220 -0.79 19.21 13.43
C ASN A 220 0.68 18.95 13.12
N GLU A 221 1.00 17.75 12.65
CA GLU A 221 2.35 17.41 12.22
C GLU A 221 2.70 18.14 10.91
N ILE A 222 3.78 18.92 10.94
CA ILE A 222 4.40 19.45 9.72
C ILE A 222 5.01 18.29 8.96
N ASN A 223 4.82 18.26 7.63
CA ASN A 223 5.22 17.15 6.78
C ASN A 223 4.64 15.77 7.20
N GLU A 224 3.40 15.73 7.72
CA GLU A 224 2.69 14.48 8.11
C GLU A 224 2.79 13.37 7.05
N GLN A 225 2.83 13.72 5.77
CA GLN A 225 2.98 12.75 4.68
C GLN A 225 4.24 11.88 4.84
N ILE A 226 5.36 12.48 5.28
CA ILE A 226 6.62 11.79 5.54
C ILE A 226 6.49 10.86 6.74
N THR A 227 5.79 11.25 7.81
CA THR A 227 5.61 10.40 8.99
C THR A 227 4.69 9.20 8.69
N LEU A 228 3.79 9.34 7.72
CA LEU A 228 2.92 8.28 7.20
C LEU A 228 3.58 7.40 6.10
N TRP A 229 4.83 7.67 5.73
CA TRP A 229 5.53 6.93 4.69
C TRP A 229 6.02 5.56 5.24
N PRO A 230 5.87 4.43 4.50
CA PRO A 230 6.20 3.10 5.04
C PRO A 230 7.67 2.88 5.41
N TYR A 231 8.58 3.73 4.95
CA TYR A 231 9.99 3.71 5.33
C TYR A 231 10.32 4.60 6.52
N PHE A 232 9.41 5.48 6.98
CA PHE A 232 9.67 6.41 8.08
C PHE A 232 10.14 5.71 9.34
N ASN A 233 9.40 4.68 9.77
CA ASN A 233 9.75 3.94 10.98
C ASN A 233 11.15 3.33 10.88
N TYR A 234 11.46 2.75 9.71
CA TYR A 234 12.76 2.17 9.45
C TYR A 234 13.86 3.22 9.40
N PHE A 235 13.61 4.40 8.82
CA PHE A 235 14.55 5.52 8.82
C PHE A 235 14.94 5.92 10.25
N THR A 236 13.97 6.01 11.17
CA THR A 236 14.28 6.35 12.57
C THR A 236 15.14 5.27 13.23
N TYR A 237 14.80 3.99 13.03
CA TYR A 237 15.55 2.84 13.55
C TYR A 237 16.96 2.77 12.96
N SER A 238 17.09 2.89 11.63
CA SER A 238 18.36 2.79 10.92
C SER A 238 19.28 3.95 11.29
N SER A 239 18.72 5.15 11.43
CA SER A 239 19.48 6.34 11.87
C SER A 239 20.01 6.16 13.28
N ALA A 240 19.16 5.78 14.25
CA ALA A 240 19.59 5.57 15.62
C ALA A 240 20.60 4.42 15.75
N THR A 241 20.41 3.32 15.03
CA THR A 241 21.34 2.18 15.08
C THR A 241 22.68 2.52 14.43
N HIS A 242 22.65 3.21 13.29
CA HIS A 242 23.85 3.64 12.57
C HIS A 242 24.68 4.63 13.38
N LEU A 243 24.04 5.63 13.97
CA LEU A 243 24.68 6.64 14.81
C LEU A 243 25.29 6.06 16.09
N ALA A 244 24.79 4.92 16.57
CA ALA A 244 25.40 4.17 17.68
C ALA A 244 26.63 3.33 17.25
N GLY A 245 27.11 3.48 16.01
CA GLY A 245 28.22 2.70 15.45
C GLY A 245 27.86 1.25 15.11
N LYS A 246 26.58 0.86 15.15
CA LYS A 246 26.10 -0.49 14.82
C LYS A 246 25.59 -0.55 13.38
N GLN A 247 25.64 -1.73 12.78
CA GLN A 247 25.07 -1.96 11.45
C GLN A 247 23.56 -2.26 11.58
N PRO A 248 22.66 -1.44 11.01
CA PRO A 248 21.23 -1.71 11.06
C PRO A 248 20.87 -2.94 10.23
N LEU A 249 19.81 -3.66 10.66
CA LEU A 249 19.21 -4.71 9.84
C LEU A 249 18.64 -4.09 8.56
N SER A 250 18.69 -4.80 7.43
CA SER A 250 18.04 -4.35 6.19
C SER A 250 16.52 -4.20 6.37
N TYR A 251 15.88 -3.35 5.57
CA TYR A 251 14.42 -3.12 5.63
C TYR A 251 13.61 -4.42 5.69
N ALA A 252 13.88 -5.36 4.77
CA ALA A 252 13.21 -6.66 4.71
C ALA A 252 13.39 -7.55 5.96
N ALA A 253 14.51 -7.39 6.66
CA ALA A 253 14.87 -8.19 7.82
C ALA A 253 14.43 -7.53 9.13
N TRP A 254 14.19 -6.21 9.12
CA TRP A 254 13.74 -5.50 10.30
C TRP A 254 12.28 -5.88 10.62
N PRO A 255 11.97 -6.41 11.81
CA PRO A 255 10.67 -7.05 12.10
C PRO A 255 9.47 -6.10 12.06
N TYR A 256 9.73 -4.81 12.27
CA TYR A 256 8.74 -3.75 12.31
C TYR A 256 8.61 -3.01 10.97
N SER A 257 9.26 -3.50 9.92
CA SER A 257 8.99 -3.03 8.56
C SER A 257 7.62 -3.55 8.09
N PRO A 258 6.82 -2.73 7.39
CA PRO A 258 5.51 -3.13 6.85
C PRO A 258 5.67 -3.97 5.57
N VAL A 259 6.39 -5.09 5.69
CA VAL A 259 6.53 -6.12 4.65
C VAL A 259 6.19 -7.50 5.21
N PRO A 260 5.90 -8.49 4.36
CA PRO A 260 5.66 -9.85 4.81
C PRO A 260 6.94 -10.50 5.35
N HIS A 261 6.95 -10.79 6.65
CA HIS A 261 8.01 -11.57 7.30
C HIS A 261 7.72 -13.07 7.19
N ARG A 262 8.65 -13.90 7.68
CA ARG A 262 8.58 -15.37 7.53
C ARG A 262 7.24 -15.99 7.94
N ALA A 263 6.63 -15.51 9.03
CA ALA A 263 5.34 -16.01 9.47
C ALA A 263 4.22 -15.67 8.47
N GLN A 264 4.17 -14.41 8.03
CA GLN A 264 3.20 -13.93 7.04
C GLN A 264 3.43 -14.59 5.68
N GLN A 265 4.68 -14.76 5.24
CA GLN A 265 5.04 -15.50 4.03
C GLN A 265 4.52 -16.95 4.07
N VAL A 266 4.64 -17.64 5.21
CA VAL A 266 4.10 -18.99 5.38
C VAL A 266 2.57 -18.97 5.36
N ILE A 267 1.92 -18.01 6.02
CA ILE A 267 0.45 -17.87 6.01
C ILE A 267 -0.05 -17.64 4.58
N ILE A 268 0.53 -16.68 3.86
CA ILE A 268 0.21 -16.38 2.46
C ILE A 268 0.43 -17.62 1.59
N GLY A 269 1.56 -18.32 1.76
CA GLY A 269 1.85 -19.56 1.05
C GLY A 269 0.82 -20.66 1.31
N ILE A 270 0.37 -20.82 2.55
CA ILE A 270 -0.68 -21.78 2.92
C ILE A 270 -2.02 -21.39 2.27
N ILE A 271 -2.39 -20.11 2.27
CA ILE A 271 -3.62 -19.62 1.63
C ILE A 271 -3.60 -19.95 0.14
N VAL A 272 -2.51 -19.58 -0.56
CA VAL A 272 -2.35 -19.86 -1.99
C VAL A 272 -2.38 -21.36 -2.27
N LEU A 273 -1.75 -22.18 -1.42
CA LEU A 273 -1.77 -23.63 -1.53
C LEU A 273 -3.19 -24.20 -1.37
N ILE A 274 -3.95 -23.74 -0.38
CA ILE A 274 -5.35 -24.16 -0.16
C ILE A 274 -6.23 -23.77 -1.36
N LEU A 275 -6.09 -22.54 -1.87
CA LEU A 275 -6.81 -22.10 -3.07
C LEU A 275 -6.45 -22.94 -4.30
N GLY A 276 -5.17 -23.27 -4.48
CA GLY A 276 -4.71 -24.13 -5.56
C GLY A 276 -5.27 -25.55 -5.46
N ILE A 277 -5.20 -26.16 -4.28
CA ILE A 277 -5.72 -27.51 -4.03
C ILE A 277 -7.23 -27.55 -4.25
N THR A 278 -7.97 -26.58 -3.72
CA THR A 278 -9.44 -26.51 -3.86
C THR A 278 -9.82 -26.30 -5.32
N THR A 279 -9.16 -25.40 -6.05
CA THR A 279 -9.40 -25.14 -7.48
C THR A 279 -9.12 -26.38 -8.35
N VAL A 280 -7.97 -27.02 -8.17
CA VAL A 280 -7.61 -28.24 -8.92
C VAL A 280 -8.54 -29.41 -8.58
N SER A 281 -8.91 -29.55 -7.30
CA SER A 281 -9.84 -30.60 -6.85
C SER A 281 -11.25 -30.37 -7.41
N ALA A 282 -11.73 -29.13 -7.42
CA ALA A 282 -12.99 -28.74 -8.03
C ALA A 282 -12.97 -29.03 -9.54
N TYR A 283 -11.92 -28.63 -10.25
CA TYR A 283 -11.75 -28.90 -11.68
C TYR A 283 -11.79 -30.40 -11.99
N ARG A 284 -11.00 -31.22 -11.28
CA ARG A 284 -10.96 -32.67 -11.48
C ARG A 284 -12.31 -33.33 -11.19
N THR A 285 -12.98 -32.91 -10.12
CA THR A 285 -14.29 -33.45 -9.73
C THR A 285 -15.36 -33.11 -10.77
N MET A 286 -15.39 -31.86 -11.24
CA MET A 286 -16.34 -31.42 -12.25
C MET A 286 -16.06 -32.04 -13.61
N LYS A 287 -14.79 -32.19 -13.99
CA LYS A 287 -14.40 -32.92 -15.21
C LYS A 287 -14.84 -34.39 -15.18
N ARG A 288 -14.77 -35.06 -14.02
CA ARG A 288 -15.25 -36.44 -13.88
C ARG A 288 -16.77 -36.49 -14.03
N ARG A 289 -17.50 -35.60 -13.34
CA ARG A 289 -18.97 -35.53 -13.42
C ARG A 289 -19.50 -35.17 -14.80
N SER A 290 -18.83 -34.28 -15.51
CA SER A 290 -19.19 -33.92 -16.88
C SER A 290 -19.14 -35.12 -17.84
N LYS A 291 -18.39 -36.19 -17.50
CA LYS A 291 -18.38 -37.44 -18.27
C LYS A 291 -19.48 -38.41 -17.84
N GLU A 292 -20.00 -38.28 -16.63
CA GLU A 292 -21.01 -39.15 -16.02
C GLU A 292 -22.45 -38.69 -16.34
N HIS A 293 -22.68 -37.38 -16.45
CA HIS A 293 -23.97 -36.84 -16.89
C HIS A 293 -24.16 -37.02 -18.39
N LYS A 294 -25.14 -37.83 -18.77
CA LYS A 294 -25.67 -37.83 -20.14
C LYS A 294 -26.38 -36.49 -20.37
N VAL A 295 -26.14 -35.92 -21.55
CA VAL A 295 -26.94 -34.85 -22.13
C VAL A 295 -28.43 -35.16 -21.92
N LEU A 296 -29.23 -34.16 -21.51
CA LEU A 296 -30.68 -34.26 -21.34
C LEU A 296 -31.29 -35.07 -22.48
N THR A 297 -32.17 -36.02 -22.16
CA THR A 297 -32.83 -36.81 -23.21
C THR A 297 -33.67 -35.87 -24.09
N GLU A 298 -33.87 -36.22 -25.37
CA GLU A 298 -34.70 -35.40 -26.28
C GLU A 298 -36.10 -35.12 -25.71
N ILE A 299 -36.59 -36.02 -24.86
CA ILE A 299 -37.86 -35.91 -24.14
C ILE A 299 -37.81 -34.81 -23.06
N GLU A 300 -36.79 -34.79 -22.20
CA GLU A 300 -36.62 -33.70 -21.20
C GLU A 300 -36.37 -32.35 -21.89
N ARG A 301 -35.71 -32.35 -23.05
CA ARG A 301 -35.53 -31.15 -23.89
C ARG A 301 -36.87 -30.65 -24.45
N ALA A 302 -37.72 -31.56 -24.91
CA ALA A 302 -39.06 -31.23 -25.39
C ALA A 302 -39.98 -30.76 -24.25
N GLU A 303 -39.89 -31.36 -23.07
CA GLU A 303 -40.66 -30.97 -21.87
C GLU A 303 -40.31 -29.56 -21.38
N LEU A 304 -39.01 -29.24 -21.32
CA LEU A 304 -38.54 -27.89 -20.99
C LEU A 304 -38.94 -26.84 -22.03
N LEU A 305 -38.93 -27.19 -23.32
CA LEU A 305 -39.37 -26.29 -24.39
C LEU A 305 -40.88 -26.00 -24.32
N VAL A 306 -41.69 -27.02 -23.99
CA VAL A 306 -43.15 -26.93 -23.82
C VAL A 306 -43.53 -26.14 -22.56
N GLU A 307 -42.78 -26.25 -21.47
CA GLU A 307 -42.97 -25.40 -20.28
C GLU A 307 -42.67 -23.91 -20.54
N THR A 308 -41.84 -23.60 -21.55
CA THR A 308 -41.46 -22.22 -21.94
C THR A 308 -42.25 -21.64 -23.12
N GLU A 309 -43.34 -22.27 -23.59
CA GLU A 309 -44.31 -21.62 -24.49
C GLU A 309 -45.13 -20.54 -23.72
N GLU A 310 -44.44 -19.59 -23.10
CA GLU A 310 -45.02 -18.29 -22.76
C GLU A 310 -45.12 -17.46 -24.04
N GLU A 311 -46.21 -16.69 -24.17
CA GLU A 311 -46.48 -15.80 -25.30
C GLU A 311 -45.20 -15.05 -25.72
N ILE A 312 -44.82 -15.18 -27.00
CA ILE A 312 -43.73 -14.42 -27.60
C ILE A 312 -44.10 -12.94 -27.46
N SER A 313 -43.57 -12.30 -26.42
CA SER A 313 -43.75 -10.88 -26.17
C SER A 313 -43.28 -10.09 -27.40
N GLU A 314 -43.89 -8.95 -27.72
CA GLU A 314 -43.34 -8.01 -28.72
C GLU A 314 -41.87 -7.64 -28.41
N TRP A 315 -41.46 -7.77 -27.14
CA TRP A 315 -40.08 -7.63 -26.71
C TRP A 315 -39.15 -8.72 -27.26
N GLU A 316 -39.65 -9.89 -27.64
CA GLU A 316 -38.93 -11.03 -28.24
C GLU A 316 -38.68 -10.91 -29.75
N GLU A 317 -39.27 -9.92 -30.41
CA GLU A 317 -39.04 -9.69 -31.84
C GLU A 317 -37.56 -9.36 -32.15
N ILE A 318 -37.11 -9.78 -33.32
CA ILE A 318 -35.76 -9.49 -33.81
C ILE A 318 -35.74 -8.01 -34.25
N GLY A 319 -35.02 -7.17 -33.50
CA GLY A 319 -34.94 -5.74 -33.81
C GLY A 319 -33.96 -4.97 -32.93
N MET A 320 -33.79 -3.69 -33.26
CA MET A 320 -32.91 -2.77 -32.51
C MET A 320 -33.54 -2.25 -31.22
N HIS A 321 -34.83 -2.47 -30.97
CA HIS A 321 -35.55 -1.96 -29.79
C HIS A 321 -34.91 -2.39 -28.47
N ARG A 322 -34.40 -3.63 -28.38
CA ARG A 322 -33.65 -4.14 -27.20
C ARG A 322 -32.36 -3.35 -26.95
N GLN A 323 -31.60 -3.08 -28.02
CA GLN A 323 -30.35 -2.32 -27.95
C GLN A 323 -30.60 -0.85 -27.63
N ILE A 324 -31.58 -0.24 -28.29
CA ILE A 324 -31.96 1.16 -28.09
C ILE A 324 -32.52 1.38 -26.68
N SER A 325 -33.41 0.51 -26.21
CA SER A 325 -33.97 0.61 -24.86
C SER A 325 -32.91 0.39 -23.79
N GLY A 326 -32.06 -0.63 -23.94
CA GLY A 326 -30.93 -0.85 -23.05
C GLY A 326 -29.97 0.35 -23.01
N PHE A 327 -29.71 0.98 -24.16
CA PHE A 327 -28.96 2.22 -24.25
C PHE A 327 -29.65 3.38 -23.53
N LEU A 328 -30.95 3.61 -23.74
CA LEU A 328 -31.69 4.70 -23.12
C LEU A 328 -31.76 4.54 -21.59
N ILE A 329 -32.04 3.32 -21.10
CA ILE A 329 -32.01 3.01 -19.66
C ILE A 329 -30.61 3.30 -19.09
N GLN A 330 -29.56 2.81 -19.76
CA GLN A 330 -28.19 3.07 -19.32
C GLN A 330 -27.87 4.56 -19.31
N LEU A 331 -28.25 5.30 -20.35
CA LEU A 331 -28.01 6.74 -20.47
C LEU A 331 -28.67 7.50 -19.31
N PHE A 332 -29.96 7.31 -19.09
CA PHE A 332 -30.68 8.05 -18.03
C PHE A 332 -30.21 7.67 -16.63
N ILE A 333 -29.96 6.39 -16.37
CA ILE A 333 -29.42 5.96 -15.07
C ILE A 333 -28.00 6.49 -14.88
N THR A 334 -27.16 6.46 -15.93
CA THR A 334 -25.80 7.01 -15.85
C THR A 334 -25.84 8.50 -15.57
N LEU A 335 -26.66 9.27 -16.27
CA LEU A 335 -26.83 10.71 -16.03
C LEU A 335 -27.27 10.99 -14.58
N LEU A 336 -28.18 10.17 -14.04
CA LEU A 336 -28.62 10.29 -12.66
C LEU A 336 -27.50 9.98 -11.65
N ILE A 337 -26.68 8.96 -11.91
CA ILE A 337 -25.59 8.51 -11.01
C ILE A 337 -24.34 9.38 -11.15
N VAL A 338 -24.11 10.01 -12.30
CA VAL A 338 -22.91 10.83 -12.57
C VAL A 338 -22.78 11.96 -11.57
N ILE A 339 -23.85 12.70 -11.26
CA ILE A 339 -23.76 13.83 -10.32
C ILE A 339 -23.35 13.35 -8.91
N PRO A 340 -24.05 12.39 -8.26
CA PRO A 340 -23.61 11.82 -6.99
C PRO A 340 -22.19 11.25 -7.04
N ARG A 341 -21.83 10.56 -8.13
CA ARG A 341 -20.49 9.96 -8.29
C ARG A 341 -19.40 11.03 -8.37
N VAL A 342 -19.61 12.11 -9.11
CA VAL A 342 -18.65 13.22 -9.23
C VAL A 342 -18.47 13.91 -7.88
N VAL A 343 -19.57 14.17 -7.16
CA VAL A 343 -19.49 14.72 -5.79
C VAL A 343 -18.72 13.77 -4.87
N LEU A 344 -19.04 12.47 -4.92
CA LEU A 344 -18.33 11.46 -4.13
C LEU A 344 -16.84 11.38 -4.47
N SER A 345 -16.46 11.54 -5.74
CA SER A 345 -15.08 11.37 -6.19
C SER A 345 -14.22 12.62 -6.01
N ILE A 346 -14.78 13.82 -6.18
CA ILE A 346 -14.02 15.08 -6.14
C ILE A 346 -14.09 15.73 -4.75
N MET A 347 -15.25 15.67 -4.09
CA MET A 347 -15.44 16.37 -2.82
C MET A 347 -15.27 15.45 -1.61
N ILE A 348 -15.83 14.24 -1.66
CA ILE A 348 -15.89 13.35 -0.50
C ILE A 348 -14.64 12.48 -0.41
N TYR A 349 -14.24 11.84 -1.52
CA TYR A 349 -13.14 10.89 -1.55
C TYR A 349 -11.80 11.50 -1.08
N PRO A 350 -11.27 12.57 -1.71
CA PRO A 350 -9.96 13.11 -1.33
C PRO A 350 -9.96 13.88 -0.02
N ARG A 351 -11.13 14.20 0.57
CA ARG A 351 -11.19 14.96 1.83
C ARG A 351 -11.47 14.07 3.04
N PHE A 352 -12.34 13.08 2.89
CA PHE A 352 -12.83 12.28 4.02
C PHE A 352 -12.47 10.80 3.93
N ILE A 353 -12.40 10.23 2.72
CA ILE A 353 -12.21 8.78 2.54
C ILE A 353 -10.73 8.43 2.40
N MET A 354 -10.01 9.09 1.50
CA MET A 354 -8.57 8.90 1.29
C MET A 354 -7.88 10.27 1.13
N PRO A 355 -7.56 10.95 2.24
CA PRO A 355 -6.90 12.25 2.23
C PRO A 355 -5.40 12.17 1.97
N PHE A 356 -4.86 10.98 1.69
CA PHE A 356 -3.42 10.75 1.48
C PHE A 356 -3.15 10.54 -0.01
N PRO A 357 -2.59 11.54 -0.72
CA PRO A 357 -2.27 11.41 -2.15
C PRO A 357 -1.31 10.24 -2.42
N GLN A 358 -0.34 10.00 -1.54
CA GLN A 358 0.60 8.88 -1.64
C GLN A 358 -0.08 7.50 -1.64
N ALA A 359 -1.11 7.30 -0.81
CA ALA A 359 -1.87 6.05 -0.77
C ALA A 359 -2.60 5.79 -2.09
N SER A 360 -3.20 6.83 -2.67
CA SER A 360 -3.83 6.77 -4.00
C SER A 360 -2.80 6.48 -5.10
N GLY A 361 -1.60 7.06 -5.01
CA GLY A 361 -0.48 6.80 -5.92
C GLY A 361 -0.02 5.33 -5.88
N TRP A 362 0.22 4.79 -4.68
CA TRP A 362 0.58 3.37 -4.48
C TRP A 362 -0.46 2.42 -5.07
N PHE A 363 -1.74 2.70 -4.81
CA PHE A 363 -2.83 1.91 -5.35
C PHE A 363 -2.91 2.00 -6.87
N SER A 364 -2.82 3.21 -7.43
CA SER A 364 -2.87 3.44 -8.89
C SER A 364 -1.73 2.73 -9.61
N PHE A 365 -0.53 2.75 -9.05
CA PHE A 365 0.62 2.01 -9.59
C PHE A 365 0.35 0.50 -9.64
N SER A 366 -0.19 -0.07 -8.55
CA SER A 366 -0.60 -1.47 -8.50
C SER A 366 -1.64 -1.79 -9.60
N VAL A 367 -2.74 -1.02 -9.67
CA VAL A 367 -3.80 -1.21 -10.68
C VAL A 367 -3.23 -1.22 -12.10
N ASN A 368 -2.36 -0.28 -12.44
CA ASN A 368 -1.79 -0.18 -13.79
C ASN A 368 -0.98 -1.42 -14.16
N LEU A 369 -0.17 -1.94 -13.23
CA LEU A 369 0.59 -3.17 -13.44
C LEU A 369 -0.35 -4.37 -13.63
N PHE A 370 -1.36 -4.48 -12.76
CA PHE A 370 -2.34 -5.56 -12.82
C PHE A 370 -3.24 -5.50 -14.06
N GLN A 371 -3.55 -4.31 -14.58
CA GLN A 371 -4.30 -4.18 -15.83
C GLN A 371 -3.53 -4.80 -17.00
N GLY A 372 -2.21 -4.61 -17.04
CA GLY A 372 -1.33 -5.28 -18.01
C GLY A 372 -1.35 -6.80 -17.86
N LEU A 373 -1.21 -7.29 -16.62
CA LEU A 373 -1.31 -8.73 -16.34
C LEU A 373 -2.67 -9.31 -16.74
N TRP A 374 -3.76 -8.61 -16.42
CA TRP A 374 -5.11 -9.01 -16.76
C TRP A 374 -5.29 -9.20 -18.27
N VAL A 375 -4.85 -8.23 -19.07
CA VAL A 375 -4.96 -8.32 -20.54
C VAL A 375 -4.19 -9.53 -21.08
N VAL A 376 -3.00 -9.80 -20.57
CA VAL A 376 -2.17 -10.94 -20.99
C VAL A 376 -2.81 -12.27 -20.62
N PHE A 377 -3.35 -12.38 -19.41
CA PHE A 377 -3.90 -13.65 -18.90
C PHE A 377 -5.37 -13.89 -19.24
N ASP A 378 -6.14 -12.87 -19.61
CA ASP A 378 -7.52 -13.03 -20.13
C ASP A 378 -7.50 -13.67 -21.52
N LEU A 379 -6.47 -13.43 -22.33
CA LEU A 379 -6.32 -13.89 -23.73
C LEU A 379 -7.58 -13.66 -24.59
N GLY A 380 -8.39 -12.63 -24.27
CA GLY A 380 -9.64 -12.33 -24.95
C GLY A 380 -10.73 -13.38 -24.74
N THR A 381 -10.63 -14.24 -23.72
CA THR A 381 -11.65 -15.28 -23.44
C THR A 381 -13.00 -14.69 -23.09
N SER A 382 -13.04 -13.49 -22.50
CA SER A 382 -14.25 -12.71 -22.28
C SER A 382 -14.99 -12.36 -23.60
N VAL A 383 -14.24 -11.99 -24.65
CA VAL A 383 -14.77 -11.69 -25.99
C VAL A 383 -15.20 -12.97 -26.70
N ALA A 384 -14.37 -14.01 -26.61
CA ALA A 384 -14.68 -15.32 -27.19
C ALA A 384 -15.97 -15.90 -26.60
N LEU A 385 -16.15 -15.81 -25.28
CA LEU A 385 -17.38 -16.21 -24.60
C LEU A 385 -18.59 -15.51 -25.19
N ALA A 386 -18.61 -14.17 -25.23
CA ALA A 386 -19.77 -13.43 -25.73
C ALA A 386 -20.11 -13.78 -27.19
N LYS A 387 -19.09 -13.95 -28.05
CA LYS A 387 -19.26 -14.31 -29.45
C LYS A 387 -19.83 -15.72 -29.61
N TYR A 388 -19.13 -16.74 -29.10
CA TYR A 388 -19.52 -18.14 -29.32
C TYR A 388 -20.77 -18.52 -28.55
N PHE A 389 -21.02 -17.89 -27.40
CA PHE A 389 -22.30 -18.04 -26.72
C PHE A 389 -23.45 -17.51 -27.58
N ALA A 390 -23.28 -16.33 -28.21
CA ALA A 390 -24.31 -15.77 -29.09
C ALA A 390 -24.56 -16.62 -30.34
N GLU A 391 -23.51 -17.23 -30.89
CA GLU A 391 -23.58 -18.11 -32.07
C GLU A 391 -24.36 -19.39 -31.78
N TYR A 392 -24.01 -20.12 -30.72
CA TYR A 392 -24.58 -21.44 -30.46
C TYR A 392 -25.86 -21.43 -29.61
N ARG A 393 -26.25 -20.32 -28.98
CA ARG A 393 -27.39 -20.32 -28.03
C ARG A 393 -28.73 -20.78 -28.63
N VAL A 394 -28.92 -20.59 -29.93
CA VAL A 394 -30.19 -20.91 -30.62
C VAL A 394 -30.17 -22.34 -31.13
N ASP A 395 -29.15 -22.69 -31.92
CA ASP A 395 -29.08 -23.98 -32.60
C ASP A 395 -28.59 -25.10 -31.66
N GLU A 396 -27.59 -24.80 -30.83
CA GLU A 396 -26.89 -25.76 -29.98
C GLU A 396 -26.63 -25.19 -28.56
N PRO A 397 -27.67 -24.98 -27.75
CA PRO A 397 -27.54 -24.33 -26.44
C PRO A 397 -26.57 -25.06 -25.48
N GLN A 398 -26.37 -26.35 -25.69
CA GLN A 398 -25.40 -27.15 -24.94
C GLN A 398 -23.95 -26.73 -25.25
N GLU A 399 -23.64 -26.42 -26.51
CA GLU A 399 -22.33 -25.91 -26.90
C GLU A 399 -22.12 -24.48 -26.37
N ALA A 400 -23.14 -23.63 -26.38
CA ALA A 400 -23.07 -22.28 -25.79
C ALA A 400 -22.64 -22.31 -24.32
N VAL A 401 -23.21 -23.21 -23.51
CA VAL A 401 -22.84 -23.38 -22.10
C VAL A 401 -21.40 -23.88 -21.94
N LYS A 402 -20.86 -24.68 -22.87
CA LYS A 402 -19.44 -25.11 -22.80
C LYS A 402 -18.48 -23.93 -22.93
N TYR A 403 -18.78 -22.92 -23.75
CA TYR A 403 -17.95 -21.72 -23.83
C TYR A 403 -17.96 -20.93 -22.51
N ALA A 404 -19.09 -20.88 -21.81
CA ALA A 404 -19.16 -20.32 -20.45
C ALA A 404 -18.32 -21.12 -19.45
N GLN A 405 -18.35 -22.45 -19.54
CA GLN A 405 -17.50 -23.33 -18.71
C GLN A 405 -16.01 -23.14 -19.02
N ILE A 406 -15.63 -23.02 -20.29
CA ILE A 406 -14.24 -22.74 -20.70
C ILE A 406 -13.79 -21.44 -20.07
N PHE A 407 -14.58 -20.37 -20.16
CA PHE A 407 -14.26 -19.09 -19.54
C PHE A 407 -14.05 -19.23 -18.02
N VAL A 408 -14.99 -19.84 -17.29
CA VAL A 408 -14.89 -20.01 -15.83
C VAL A 408 -13.63 -20.77 -15.44
N TRP A 409 -13.37 -21.92 -16.06
CA TRP A 409 -12.20 -22.74 -15.73
C TRP A 409 -10.90 -22.10 -16.17
N PHE A 410 -10.90 -21.38 -17.30
CA PHE A 410 -9.75 -20.64 -17.76
C PHE A 410 -9.39 -19.53 -16.77
N GLN A 411 -10.35 -18.68 -16.38
CA GLN A 411 -10.15 -17.60 -15.40
C GLN A 411 -9.72 -18.13 -14.03
N LEU A 412 -10.28 -19.26 -13.59
CA LEU A 412 -9.84 -19.91 -12.34
C LEU A 412 -8.38 -20.36 -12.42
N LEU A 413 -7.96 -20.98 -13.52
CA LEU A 413 -6.60 -21.49 -13.68
C LEU A 413 -5.58 -20.37 -13.87
N THR A 414 -5.88 -19.40 -14.73
CA THR A 414 -5.00 -18.23 -14.96
C THR A 414 -4.94 -17.35 -13.72
N GLY A 415 -6.07 -17.13 -13.05
CA GLY A 415 -6.14 -16.43 -11.76
C GLY A 415 -5.30 -17.12 -10.67
N MET A 416 -5.32 -18.45 -10.59
CA MET A 416 -4.44 -19.18 -9.67
C MET A 416 -2.95 -18.96 -9.99
N VAL A 417 -2.57 -18.94 -11.27
CA VAL A 417 -1.18 -18.64 -11.68
C VAL A 417 -0.81 -17.21 -11.31
N GLN A 418 -1.71 -16.24 -11.56
CA GLN A 418 -1.50 -14.83 -11.21
C GLN A 418 -1.32 -14.63 -9.71
N ILE A 419 -2.23 -15.13 -8.87
CA ILE A 419 -2.08 -15.01 -7.40
C ILE A 419 -0.79 -15.67 -6.97
N THR A 420 -0.49 -16.89 -7.44
CA THR A 420 0.72 -17.60 -7.00
C THR A 420 1.96 -16.80 -7.36
N GLY A 421 2.03 -16.28 -8.58
CA GLY A 421 3.13 -15.45 -9.04
C GLY A 421 3.25 -14.15 -8.23
N VAL A 422 2.17 -13.38 -8.13
CA VAL A 422 2.24 -12.05 -7.49
C VAL A 422 2.35 -12.15 -5.97
N ALA A 423 1.69 -13.11 -5.31
CA ALA A 423 1.88 -13.36 -3.89
C ALA A 423 3.31 -13.81 -3.58
N PHE A 424 3.93 -14.64 -4.44
CA PHE A 424 5.34 -15.00 -4.31
C PHE A 424 6.25 -13.78 -4.47
N LEU A 425 6.06 -13.00 -5.55
CA LEU A 425 6.85 -11.78 -5.79
C LEU A 425 6.70 -10.79 -4.65
N GLY A 426 5.46 -10.49 -4.23
CA GLY A 426 5.15 -9.53 -3.18
C GLY A 426 5.59 -9.95 -1.80
N SER A 427 5.64 -11.25 -1.50
CA SER A 427 6.01 -11.73 -0.16
C SER A 427 7.49 -12.07 -0.01
N ILE A 428 8.17 -12.47 -1.08
CA ILE A 428 9.56 -12.96 -1.03
C ILE A 428 10.52 -12.05 -1.78
N LEU A 429 10.17 -11.50 -2.95
CA LEU A 429 11.13 -10.70 -3.72
C LEU A 429 11.02 -9.20 -3.42
N PHE A 430 9.82 -8.63 -3.45
CA PHE A 430 9.60 -7.19 -3.27
C PHE A 430 10.16 -6.62 -1.96
N PRO A 431 10.11 -7.33 -0.81
CA PRO A 431 10.73 -6.81 0.42
C PRO A 431 12.22 -6.46 0.26
N HIS A 432 12.91 -7.09 -0.69
CA HIS A 432 14.33 -6.88 -0.99
C HIS A 432 14.59 -5.97 -2.19
N THR A 433 13.58 -5.26 -2.70
CA THR A 433 13.72 -4.32 -3.83
C THR A 433 13.17 -2.94 -3.47
N TYR A 434 13.28 -1.99 -4.41
CA TYR A 434 12.71 -0.65 -4.28
C TYR A 434 11.18 -0.65 -4.07
N LEU A 435 10.50 -1.74 -4.46
CA LEU A 435 9.05 -1.93 -4.30
C LEU A 435 8.65 -2.44 -2.91
N ALA A 436 9.56 -2.54 -1.94
CA ALA A 436 9.27 -3.14 -0.64
C ALA A 436 8.06 -2.51 0.07
N HIS A 437 7.96 -1.17 0.04
CA HIS A 437 6.83 -0.42 0.59
C HIS A 437 5.45 -0.76 -0.02
N LEU A 438 5.41 -1.35 -1.22
CA LEU A 438 4.17 -1.74 -1.90
C LEU A 438 3.80 -3.21 -1.71
N SER A 439 4.64 -4.00 -1.03
CA SER A 439 4.50 -5.46 -0.92
C SER A 439 3.08 -5.90 -0.54
N TYR A 440 2.51 -5.34 0.54
CA TYR A 440 1.15 -5.68 0.98
C TYR A 440 0.06 -5.16 0.03
N VAL A 441 0.25 -4.03 -0.63
CA VAL A 441 -0.71 -3.51 -1.63
C VAL A 441 -0.79 -4.48 -2.81
N PHE A 442 0.35 -4.99 -3.29
CA PHE A 442 0.40 -5.99 -4.36
C PHE A 442 -0.20 -7.34 -3.96
N ILE A 443 0.13 -7.82 -2.75
CA ILE A 443 -0.41 -9.07 -2.24
C ILE A 443 -1.93 -8.97 -2.09
N ALA A 444 -2.42 -7.92 -1.43
CA ALA A 444 -3.85 -7.68 -1.28
C ALA A 444 -4.52 -7.64 -2.66
N HIS A 445 -4.06 -6.78 -3.56
CA HIS A 445 -4.63 -6.65 -4.90
C HIS A 445 -4.63 -7.98 -5.67
N SER A 446 -3.57 -8.80 -5.57
CA SER A 446 -3.52 -10.10 -6.23
C SER A 446 -4.56 -11.09 -5.71
N LEU A 447 -4.73 -11.17 -4.39
CA LEU A 447 -5.63 -12.12 -3.76
C LEU A 447 -7.08 -11.82 -4.17
N PHE A 448 -7.45 -10.55 -4.25
CA PHE A 448 -8.80 -10.15 -4.63
C PHE A 448 -9.14 -10.32 -6.10
N GLN A 449 -8.17 -10.49 -7.00
CA GLN A 449 -8.51 -10.74 -8.41
C GLN A 449 -9.08 -12.14 -8.66
N PHE A 450 -8.92 -13.07 -7.72
CA PHE A 450 -9.47 -14.41 -7.84
C PHE A 450 -10.91 -14.47 -7.35
N PRO A 451 -11.85 -15.10 -8.11
CA PRO A 451 -11.59 -16.13 -9.12
C PRO A 451 -11.64 -15.66 -10.59
N GLY A 452 -11.55 -14.35 -10.88
CA GLY A 452 -11.48 -13.79 -12.24
C GLY A 452 -12.76 -13.92 -13.09
N PHE A 453 -13.72 -14.77 -12.72
CA PHE A 453 -14.96 -14.95 -13.49
C PHE A 453 -16.15 -14.12 -12.99
N THR A 454 -15.94 -13.12 -12.12
CA THR A 454 -17.02 -12.32 -11.50
C THR A 454 -17.93 -11.63 -12.52
N LEU A 455 -17.43 -11.34 -13.72
CA LEU A 455 -18.17 -10.74 -14.84
C LEU A 455 -18.85 -11.76 -15.77
N LEU A 456 -18.90 -13.06 -15.42
CA LEU A 456 -19.50 -14.12 -16.24
C LEU A 456 -20.91 -13.74 -16.74
N PHE A 457 -21.80 -13.32 -15.84
CA PHE A 457 -23.19 -13.02 -16.20
C PHE A 457 -23.30 -11.80 -17.12
N VAL A 458 -22.41 -10.81 -16.98
CA VAL A 458 -22.34 -9.66 -17.90
C VAL A 458 -22.03 -10.15 -19.32
N HIS A 459 -21.06 -11.06 -19.47
CA HIS A 459 -20.68 -11.62 -20.77
C HIS A 459 -21.75 -12.55 -21.36
N VAL A 460 -22.40 -13.36 -20.52
CA VAL A 460 -23.50 -14.24 -20.95
C VAL A 460 -24.71 -13.41 -21.41
N PHE A 461 -25.14 -12.41 -20.64
CA PHE A 461 -26.28 -11.56 -21.03
C PHE A 461 -26.00 -10.74 -22.28
N ARG A 462 -24.76 -10.29 -22.47
CA ARG A 462 -24.31 -9.72 -23.74
C ARG A 462 -24.48 -10.73 -24.88
N GLY A 463 -24.00 -11.96 -24.67
CA GLY A 463 -24.16 -13.06 -25.62
C GLY A 463 -25.62 -13.42 -25.89
N MET A 464 -26.54 -13.17 -24.95
CA MET A 464 -28.01 -13.36 -25.09
C MET A 464 -28.73 -12.17 -25.73
N ASN A 465 -28.07 -11.05 -25.99
CA ASN A 465 -28.71 -9.76 -26.30
C ASN A 465 -29.72 -9.30 -25.23
N ARG A 466 -29.59 -9.77 -23.97
CA ARG A 466 -30.36 -9.31 -22.81
C ARG A 466 -29.66 -8.11 -22.19
N ILE A 467 -29.65 -7.00 -22.94
CA ILE A 467 -28.92 -5.79 -22.56
C ILE A 467 -29.54 -5.16 -21.31
N ASP A 468 -30.85 -5.27 -21.14
CA ASP A 468 -31.56 -4.93 -19.91
C ASP A 468 -30.92 -5.54 -18.65
N LEU A 469 -30.76 -6.87 -18.62
CA LEU A 469 -30.16 -7.58 -17.49
C LEU A 469 -28.67 -7.27 -17.36
N GLN A 470 -27.96 -7.14 -18.49
CA GLN A 470 -26.56 -6.73 -18.50
C GLN A 470 -26.39 -5.36 -17.84
N GLN A 471 -27.28 -4.39 -18.12
CA GLN A 471 -27.19 -3.06 -17.54
C GLN A 471 -27.51 -3.07 -16.05
N ILE A 472 -28.53 -3.83 -15.61
CA ILE A 472 -28.85 -3.94 -14.18
C ILE A 472 -27.65 -4.49 -13.40
N ILE A 473 -27.02 -5.56 -13.89
CA ILE A 473 -25.81 -6.11 -13.26
C ILE A 473 -24.67 -5.09 -13.30
N ASN A 474 -24.44 -4.41 -14.42
CA ASN A 474 -23.40 -3.39 -14.52
C ASN A 474 -23.62 -2.24 -13.52
N ILE A 475 -24.85 -1.77 -13.36
CA ILE A 475 -25.18 -0.71 -12.41
C ILE A 475 -24.93 -1.19 -10.98
N LEU A 476 -25.37 -2.41 -10.64
CA LEU A 476 -25.12 -3.00 -9.32
C LEU A 476 -23.62 -3.14 -9.03
N TYR A 477 -22.87 -3.63 -10.02
CA TYR A 477 -21.41 -3.76 -9.96
C TYR A 477 -20.72 -2.41 -9.73
N TRP A 478 -21.08 -1.38 -10.49
CA TRP A 478 -20.47 -0.06 -10.35
C TRP A 478 -20.89 0.66 -9.07
N ALA A 479 -22.18 0.62 -8.71
CA ALA A 479 -22.68 1.36 -7.55
C ALA A 479 -22.31 0.70 -6.22
N VAL A 480 -22.43 -0.62 -6.11
CA VAL A 480 -22.18 -1.34 -4.85
C VAL A 480 -20.71 -1.72 -4.74
N PHE A 481 -20.18 -2.43 -5.72
CA PHE A 481 -18.84 -3.01 -5.62
C PHE A 481 -17.70 -2.06 -5.99
N ASN A 482 -17.91 -1.06 -6.86
CA ASN A 482 -16.84 -0.11 -7.19
C ASN A 482 -16.89 1.22 -6.41
N ILE A 483 -17.96 1.49 -5.68
CA ILE A 483 -18.09 2.73 -4.90
C ILE A 483 -18.26 2.40 -3.41
N ALA A 484 -19.34 1.72 -3.03
CA ALA A 484 -19.61 1.49 -1.61
C ALA A 484 -18.56 0.60 -0.93
N ALA A 485 -18.21 -0.54 -1.54
CA ALA A 485 -17.25 -1.49 -0.96
C ALA A 485 -15.84 -0.89 -0.77
N PRO A 486 -15.21 -0.23 -1.76
CA PRO A 486 -13.91 0.43 -1.58
C PRO A 486 -13.97 1.50 -0.50
N TYR A 487 -15.01 2.33 -0.47
CA TYR A 487 -15.09 3.44 0.49
C TYR A 487 -15.20 2.92 1.93
N ILE A 488 -16.03 1.89 2.15
CA ILE A 488 -16.17 1.25 3.45
C ILE A 488 -14.85 0.60 3.87
N MET A 489 -14.21 -0.16 2.98
CA MET A 489 -12.96 -0.85 3.30
C MET A 489 -11.80 0.11 3.54
N ILE A 490 -11.70 1.21 2.78
CA ILE A 490 -10.72 2.26 3.05
C ILE A 490 -10.92 2.81 4.47
N LEU A 491 -12.15 3.12 4.88
CA LEU A 491 -12.40 3.64 6.23
C LEU A 491 -12.04 2.63 7.33
N VAL A 492 -12.40 1.36 7.15
CA VAL A 492 -12.06 0.28 8.10
C VAL A 492 -10.55 0.12 8.23
N PHE A 493 -9.83 0.03 7.12
CA PHE A 493 -8.38 -0.19 7.16
C PHE A 493 -7.59 1.07 7.50
N ARG A 494 -8.10 2.27 7.24
CA ARG A 494 -7.53 3.51 7.80
C ARG A 494 -7.65 3.52 9.31
N TRP A 495 -8.82 3.19 9.85
CA TRP A 495 -9.00 3.07 11.29
C TRP A 495 -8.05 2.03 11.90
N TRP A 496 -7.97 0.84 11.31
CA TRP A 496 -7.04 -0.21 11.74
C TRP A 496 -5.58 0.24 11.63
N GLY A 497 -5.18 0.87 10.52
CA GLY A 497 -3.81 1.35 10.29
C GLY A 497 -3.41 2.45 11.26
N ALA A 498 -4.34 3.32 11.66
CA ALA A 498 -4.10 4.33 12.69
C ALA A 498 -3.85 3.72 14.09
N GLN A 499 -4.34 2.51 14.35
CA GLN A 499 -4.06 1.78 15.61
C GLN A 499 -2.75 0.97 15.55
N ASN A 500 -2.15 0.80 14.36
CA ASN A 500 -0.95 -0.01 14.14
C ASN A 500 0.18 0.86 13.59
N PRO A 501 1.08 1.37 14.45
CA PRO A 501 2.12 2.32 14.04
C PRO A 501 3.05 1.77 12.95
N ILE A 502 3.20 0.44 12.84
CA ILE A 502 3.99 -0.22 11.79
C ILE A 502 3.48 0.13 10.38
N PHE A 503 2.16 0.09 10.18
CA PHE A 503 1.53 0.31 8.88
C PHE A 503 1.10 1.77 8.70
N GLY A 504 0.58 2.38 9.77
CA GLY A 504 0.04 3.73 9.71
C GLY A 504 -1.25 3.84 8.90
N GLN A 505 -1.86 5.03 8.97
CA GLN A 505 -3.19 5.27 8.39
C GLN A 505 -3.18 5.26 6.86
N ALA A 506 -2.12 5.76 6.22
CA ALA A 506 -2.02 5.87 4.77
C ALA A 506 -1.90 4.50 4.09
N LEU A 507 -0.97 3.65 4.53
CA LEU A 507 -0.79 2.31 3.96
C LEU A 507 -2.01 1.42 4.24
N GLY A 508 -2.59 1.52 5.44
CA GLY A 508 -3.88 0.90 5.76
C GLY A 508 -4.96 1.29 4.74
N GLY A 509 -5.10 2.59 4.44
CA GLY A 509 -6.02 3.07 3.40
C GLY A 509 -5.76 2.46 2.02
N ALA A 510 -4.51 2.37 1.58
CA ALA A 510 -4.15 1.76 0.28
C ALA A 510 -4.49 0.26 0.22
N ILE A 511 -4.22 -0.48 1.30
CA ILE A 511 -4.60 -1.90 1.43
C ILE A 511 -6.14 -2.03 1.42
N GLY A 512 -6.84 -1.18 2.16
CA GLY A 512 -8.31 -1.15 2.20
C GLY A 512 -8.93 -0.86 0.83
N GLN A 513 -8.31 0.00 0.03
CA GLN A 513 -8.74 0.24 -1.34
C GLN A 513 -8.57 -1.00 -2.23
N ALA A 514 -7.44 -1.71 -2.11
CA ALA A 514 -7.23 -2.97 -2.81
C ALA A 514 -8.23 -4.05 -2.40
N VAL A 515 -8.55 -4.14 -1.10
CA VAL A 515 -9.54 -5.08 -0.55
C VAL A 515 -10.94 -4.77 -1.04
N GLY A 516 -11.35 -3.50 -0.99
CA GLY A 516 -12.73 -3.14 -1.33
C GLY A 516 -13.05 -3.12 -2.82
N MET A 517 -12.05 -3.22 -3.70
CA MET A 517 -12.28 -3.43 -5.14
C MET A 517 -12.65 -4.88 -5.52
N TYR A 518 -12.68 -5.79 -4.53
CA TYR A 518 -13.24 -7.14 -4.67
C TYR A 518 -14.77 -7.10 -4.74
#